data_AF-A0A6S7IT36-F1
#
_entry.id   AF-A0A6S7IT36-F1
#
_cell.length_a   1.000
_cell.length_b   1.000
_cell.length_c   1.000
_cell.angle_alpha   90.00
_cell.angle_beta   90.00
_cell.angle_gamma   90.00
#
_symmetry.space_group_name_H-M   'P 1'
#
loop_
_entity.id
_entity.type
_entity.pdbx_description
1 polymer ?
#
loop_
_entity_poly.entity_id
_entity_poly.type
_entity_poly.pdbx_seq_one_letter_code
_entity_poly.pdbx_strand_id
1 'polypeptide(L)'
;DSYYSTEWSSTVKTIVKPGLSGPPLNVAFNSRGKTSLQVSWRAPEERLQNVELTGYQVCFYTRDTAPECLVLTSTKVLSLTLNNLKPSTKYFVTVSASTKAGYGEKSLEVTKITSGEPVNPLTTSDYTLSLNIPKPAEYIREVMVILQLVTSSQTPSENIRTSEFKPYQTSTRDPYITAYLKSDVLPLTFVIGDGREYNSEKEKYFNQPLEQNSSYLVFLRFFESQDSYYSTEWSNSVKTMTKRPVEFLSDSETSEQSENNNTRLDLIIPLVILALCLLLSLAVIIYQRRRFQNNNRKESHKLTSRQADQTGTSDSAPKPPNSKQSMEVIELTAERVSYVNDDTVYESPDDVIESIERNEAESKHEITTEEETSAYISLTDHKEPENFYQPLQTLGTSVHPHDTKGVDDQSAFNLNVSPV
;
A
#
# COMPACT_ATOMS: atom_id res chain seq x y z
N ASP A 1 -81.00 28.17 22.99
CA ASP A 1 -79.57 28.45 22.71
C ASP A 1 -79.35 28.56 21.22
N SER A 2 -78.53 29.51 20.79
CA SER A 2 -78.22 29.76 19.37
C SER A 2 -76.72 29.58 19.13
N TYR A 3 -76.33 28.37 18.75
CA TYR A 3 -74.95 28.08 18.36
C TYR A 3 -74.68 28.57 16.94
N TYR A 4 -73.47 29.09 16.70
CA TYR A 4 -72.95 29.41 15.38
C TYR A 4 -71.64 28.68 15.16
N SER A 5 -71.51 28.00 14.03
CA SER A 5 -70.25 27.46 13.52
C SER A 5 -69.65 28.43 12.51
N THR A 6 -68.32 28.57 12.48
CA THR A 6 -67.66 29.18 11.33
C THR A 6 -67.80 28.26 10.11
N GLU A 7 -67.63 28.81 8.92
CA GLU A 7 -67.37 27.97 7.74
C GLU A 7 -65.99 27.29 7.85
N TRP A 8 -65.74 26.32 6.97
CA TRP A 8 -64.44 25.66 6.86
C TRP A 8 -63.37 26.66 6.41
N SER A 9 -62.14 26.50 6.91
CA SER A 9 -61.00 27.26 6.41
C SER A 9 -60.73 26.93 4.94
N SER A 10 -60.23 27.92 4.19
CA SER A 10 -59.72 27.70 2.84
C SER A 10 -58.52 26.75 2.85
N THR A 11 -58.31 26.01 1.75
CA THR A 11 -57.25 25.00 1.64
C THR A 11 -55.87 25.60 1.86
N VAL A 12 -55.27 25.34 3.02
CA VAL A 12 -53.92 25.77 3.37
C VAL A 12 -52.91 24.98 2.54
N LYS A 13 -52.35 25.60 1.49
CA LYS A 13 -51.18 25.07 0.79
C LYS A 13 -49.91 25.36 1.58
N THR A 14 -49.45 24.41 2.37
CA THR A 14 -48.11 24.45 2.97
C THR A 14 -47.04 24.24 1.91
N ILE A 15 -46.25 25.26 1.62
CA ILE A 15 -44.97 25.09 0.91
C ILE A 15 -43.97 24.57 1.95
N VAL A 16 -43.91 23.25 2.09
CA VAL A 16 -42.78 22.60 2.77
C VAL A 16 -41.53 22.97 1.98
N LYS A 17 -40.46 23.46 2.63
CA LYS A 17 -39.15 23.57 1.97
C LYS A 17 -38.83 22.19 1.40
N PRO A 18 -38.49 22.06 0.09
CA PRO A 18 -38.32 20.76 -0.53
C PRO A 18 -37.31 19.95 0.29
N GLY A 19 -37.75 18.80 0.77
CA GLY A 19 -36.93 17.97 1.63
C GLY A 19 -35.65 17.58 0.92
N LEU A 20 -34.54 17.54 1.65
CA LEU A 20 -33.40 16.76 1.21
C LEU A 20 -33.77 15.29 1.34
N SER A 21 -33.60 14.51 0.28
CA SER A 21 -33.88 13.06 0.35
C SER A 21 -32.93 12.39 1.34
N GLY A 22 -33.37 11.30 1.96
CA GLY A 22 -32.54 10.51 2.87
C GLY A 22 -31.30 9.90 2.18
N PRO A 23 -30.37 9.32 2.94
CA PRO A 23 -29.13 8.81 2.41
C PRO A 23 -29.35 7.53 1.56
N PRO A 24 -28.61 7.37 0.44
CA PRO A 24 -28.52 6.09 -0.28
C PRO A 24 -28.07 4.94 0.63
N LEU A 25 -28.70 3.78 0.45
CA LEU A 25 -28.53 2.62 1.34
C LEU A 25 -27.51 1.62 0.77
N ASN A 26 -26.90 0.80 1.64
CA ASN A 26 -25.94 -0.26 1.27
C ASN A 26 -24.82 0.20 0.30
N VAL A 27 -24.22 1.37 0.54
CA VAL A 27 -23.06 1.79 -0.26
C VAL A 27 -21.92 0.78 -0.06
N ALA A 28 -21.43 0.17 -1.13
CA ALA A 28 -20.48 -0.94 -1.07
C ALA A 28 -19.58 -1.00 -2.31
N PHE A 29 -18.37 -1.53 -2.16
CA PHE A 29 -17.42 -1.73 -3.26
C PHE A 29 -17.53 -3.15 -3.83
N ASN A 30 -17.89 -3.25 -5.11
CA ASN A 30 -18.12 -4.53 -5.81
C ASN A 30 -16.85 -5.08 -6.45
N SER A 31 -15.97 -4.20 -6.94
CA SER A 31 -14.68 -4.58 -7.52
C SER A 31 -13.61 -3.55 -7.20
N ARG A 32 -12.35 -4.01 -7.26
CA ARG A 32 -11.14 -3.23 -7.02
C ARG A 32 -10.19 -3.46 -8.18
N GLY A 33 -9.74 -2.38 -8.80
CA GLY A 33 -8.58 -2.35 -9.68
C GLY A 33 -7.42 -1.58 -9.04
N LYS A 34 -6.35 -1.44 -9.81
CA LYS A 34 -5.17 -0.65 -9.43
C LYS A 34 -5.40 0.86 -9.54
N THR A 35 -6.13 1.28 -10.57
CA THR A 35 -6.48 2.69 -10.84
C THR A 35 -7.99 2.93 -10.85
N SER A 36 -8.78 1.97 -10.36
CA SER A 36 -10.24 2.04 -10.38
C SER A 36 -10.89 1.31 -9.19
N LEU A 37 -12.11 1.74 -8.85
CA LEU A 37 -12.95 1.15 -7.80
C LEU A 37 -14.41 1.19 -8.26
N GLN A 38 -15.11 0.05 -8.28
CA GLN A 38 -16.56 0.06 -8.53
C GLN A 38 -17.32 0.16 -7.21
N VAL A 39 -18.07 1.24 -7.03
CA VAL A 39 -18.98 1.47 -5.91
C VAL A 39 -20.43 1.30 -6.38
N SER A 40 -21.27 0.67 -5.56
CA SER A 40 -22.72 0.56 -5.79
C SER A 40 -23.51 0.90 -4.53
N TRP A 41 -24.80 1.17 -4.70
CA TRP A 41 -25.71 1.59 -3.64
C TRP A 41 -27.15 1.15 -3.97
N ARG A 42 -28.08 1.42 -3.07
CA ARG A 42 -29.53 1.35 -3.30
C ARG A 42 -30.14 2.73 -3.09
N ALA A 43 -31.32 2.94 -3.65
CA ALA A 43 -32.10 4.15 -3.41
C ALA A 43 -32.34 4.39 -1.89
N PRO A 44 -32.54 5.66 -1.46
CA PRO A 44 -33.00 5.97 -0.11
C PRO A 44 -34.29 5.24 0.25
N GLU A 45 -34.58 5.09 1.54
CA GLU A 45 -35.79 4.39 1.99
C GLU A 45 -37.08 5.15 1.58
N GLU A 46 -38.11 4.45 1.09
CA GLU A 46 -39.30 5.07 0.47
C GLU A 46 -40.02 6.07 1.40
N ARG A 47 -40.09 5.78 2.71
CA ARG A 47 -40.65 6.71 3.72
C ARG A 47 -39.86 8.03 3.90
N LEU A 48 -38.66 8.13 3.31
CA LEU A 48 -37.83 9.33 3.21
C LEU A 48 -37.79 9.89 1.77
N GLN A 49 -38.41 9.21 0.79
CA GLN A 49 -38.60 9.71 -0.59
C GLN A 49 -39.85 10.60 -0.71
N ASN A 50 -40.01 11.58 0.18
CA ASN A 50 -41.06 12.61 0.07
C ASN A 50 -40.78 13.62 -1.08
N VAL A 51 -39.94 13.23 -2.04
CA VAL A 51 -39.24 14.09 -3.01
C VAL A 51 -38.91 13.26 -4.25
N GLU A 52 -39.19 13.80 -5.43
CA GLU A 52 -38.85 13.18 -6.71
C GLU A 52 -37.31 13.19 -6.92
N LEU A 53 -36.72 12.01 -7.01
CA LEU A 53 -35.30 11.84 -7.29
C LEU A 53 -34.99 12.16 -8.76
N THR A 54 -33.90 12.86 -9.00
CA THR A 54 -33.34 13.15 -10.34
C THR A 54 -32.08 12.34 -10.63
N GLY A 55 -31.51 11.63 -9.64
CA GLY A 55 -30.33 10.79 -9.80
C GLY A 55 -29.50 10.72 -8.53
N TYR A 56 -28.17 10.77 -8.65
CA TYR A 56 -27.23 10.65 -7.52
C TYR A 56 -25.99 11.53 -7.70
N GLN A 57 -25.25 11.75 -6.62
CA GLN A 57 -23.88 12.29 -6.64
C GLN A 57 -22.95 11.35 -5.86
N VAL A 58 -21.83 10.96 -6.46
CA VAL A 58 -20.78 10.13 -5.85
C VAL A 58 -19.54 11.00 -5.64
N CYS A 59 -19.18 11.29 -4.39
CA CYS A 59 -17.97 12.04 -4.06
C CYS A 59 -16.89 11.11 -3.49
N PHE A 60 -15.63 11.31 -3.89
CA PHE A 60 -14.49 10.50 -3.46
C PHE A 60 -13.21 11.33 -3.24
N TYR A 61 -12.35 10.89 -2.31
CA TYR A 61 -11.11 11.57 -1.93
C TYR A 61 -10.11 10.65 -1.22
N THR A 62 -8.84 11.07 -1.12
CA THR A 62 -7.90 10.65 -0.06
C THR A 62 -7.89 11.70 1.05
N ARG A 63 -7.15 11.46 2.15
CA ARG A 63 -7.00 12.47 3.22
C ARG A 63 -6.23 13.73 2.81
N ASP A 64 -5.59 13.69 1.65
CA ASP A 64 -4.62 14.69 1.16
C ASP A 64 -5.16 15.46 -0.08
N THR A 65 -6.43 15.24 -0.44
CA THR A 65 -7.07 15.77 -1.64
C THR A 65 -8.46 16.33 -1.33
N ALA A 66 -8.86 17.39 -2.03
CA ALA A 66 -10.26 17.81 -2.02
C ALA A 66 -11.19 16.72 -2.62
N PRO A 67 -12.47 16.65 -2.21
CA PRO A 67 -13.45 15.74 -2.81
C PRO A 67 -13.69 16.02 -4.29
N GLU A 68 -13.44 15.03 -5.14
CA GLU A 68 -13.97 15.01 -6.52
C GLU A 68 -15.38 14.39 -6.48
N CYS A 69 -16.35 15.03 -7.13
CA CYS A 69 -17.75 14.60 -7.14
C CYS A 69 -18.26 14.39 -8.56
N LEU A 70 -18.79 13.20 -8.83
CA LEU A 70 -19.40 12.82 -10.10
C LEU A 70 -20.92 12.81 -9.96
N VAL A 71 -21.62 13.49 -10.86
CA VAL A 71 -23.08 13.62 -10.85
C VAL A 71 -23.68 12.67 -11.88
N LEU A 72 -24.73 11.95 -11.47
CA LEU A 72 -25.46 10.99 -12.29
C LEU A 72 -26.91 11.47 -12.40
N THR A 73 -27.40 11.69 -13.62
CA THR A 73 -28.72 12.28 -13.93
C THR A 73 -29.82 11.23 -14.14
N SER A 74 -29.59 9.99 -13.68
CA SER A 74 -30.48 8.85 -13.85
C SER A 74 -30.67 8.10 -12.54
N THR A 75 -31.91 8.01 -12.08
CA THR A 75 -32.31 7.27 -10.85
C THR A 75 -32.16 5.76 -10.96
N LYS A 76 -32.02 5.24 -12.20
CA LYS A 76 -31.80 3.82 -12.50
C LYS A 76 -30.35 3.38 -12.34
N VAL A 77 -29.40 4.33 -12.33
CA VAL A 77 -27.98 4.05 -12.13
C VAL A 77 -27.71 3.92 -10.63
N LEU A 78 -27.33 2.71 -10.21
CA LEU A 78 -27.07 2.32 -8.81
C LEU A 78 -25.63 1.81 -8.60
N SER A 79 -24.75 2.03 -9.59
CA SER A 79 -23.36 1.60 -9.59
C SER A 79 -22.52 2.55 -10.45
N LEU A 80 -21.29 2.82 -10.05
CA LEU A 80 -20.33 3.66 -10.75
C LEU A 80 -18.92 3.11 -10.59
N THR A 81 -18.17 3.05 -11.70
CA THR A 81 -16.73 2.78 -11.67
C THR A 81 -15.97 4.10 -11.57
N LEU A 82 -15.36 4.36 -10.41
CA LEU A 82 -14.39 5.44 -10.23
C LEU A 82 -13.09 5.04 -10.95
N ASN A 83 -12.49 5.97 -11.69
CA ASN A 83 -11.31 5.74 -12.53
C ASN A 83 -10.20 6.76 -12.23
N ASN A 84 -9.03 6.59 -12.85
CA ASN A 84 -7.85 7.48 -12.70
C ASN A 84 -7.34 7.62 -11.26
N LEU A 85 -7.62 6.62 -10.42
CA LEU A 85 -7.20 6.57 -9.02
C LEU A 85 -5.72 6.20 -8.92
N LYS A 86 -5.07 6.58 -7.81
CA LYS A 86 -3.67 6.20 -7.52
C LYS A 86 -3.61 4.74 -7.02
N PRO A 87 -2.58 3.94 -7.37
CA PRO A 87 -2.34 2.62 -6.80
C PRO A 87 -2.08 2.65 -5.28
N SER A 88 -2.30 1.54 -4.58
CA SER A 88 -2.02 1.36 -3.13
C SER A 88 -2.57 2.47 -2.21
N THR A 89 -3.64 3.16 -2.62
CA THR A 89 -4.11 4.42 -2.00
C THR A 89 -5.49 4.23 -1.38
N LYS A 90 -5.67 4.69 -0.14
CA LYS A 90 -6.95 4.60 0.58
C LYS A 90 -7.88 5.74 0.16
N TYR A 91 -8.96 5.37 -0.53
CA TYR A 91 -10.04 6.28 -0.90
C TYR A 91 -11.22 6.17 0.07
N PHE A 92 -11.86 7.30 0.29
CA PHE A 92 -13.07 7.53 1.07
C PHE A 92 -14.16 7.94 0.08
N VAL A 93 -15.37 7.38 0.20
CA VAL A 93 -16.47 7.58 -0.75
C VAL A 93 -17.79 7.81 -0.01
N THR A 94 -18.56 8.80 -0.48
CA THR A 94 -19.93 9.09 -0.03
C THR A 94 -20.85 9.23 -1.23
N VAL A 95 -22.08 8.73 -1.14
CA VAL A 95 -23.12 8.92 -2.16
C VAL A 95 -24.28 9.71 -1.57
N SER A 96 -24.83 10.68 -2.30
CA SER A 96 -26.10 11.35 -1.98
C SER A 96 -27.10 11.18 -3.13
N ALA A 97 -28.39 11.26 -2.82
CA ALA A 97 -29.46 11.23 -3.83
C ALA A 97 -29.75 12.63 -4.36
N SER A 98 -29.81 12.82 -5.67
CA SER A 98 -30.11 14.11 -6.31
C SER A 98 -31.61 14.33 -6.41
N THR A 99 -32.06 15.56 -6.23
CA THR A 99 -33.46 15.98 -6.37
C THR A 99 -33.56 17.29 -7.16
N LYS A 100 -34.79 17.71 -7.52
CA LYS A 100 -35.05 19.05 -8.11
C LYS A 100 -34.67 20.23 -7.20
N ALA A 101 -34.35 19.99 -5.94
CA ALA A 101 -33.92 21.00 -4.96
C ALA A 101 -32.41 20.92 -4.61
N GLY A 102 -31.66 20.02 -5.26
CA GLY A 102 -30.25 19.76 -4.95
C GLY A 102 -30.02 18.38 -4.33
N TYR A 103 -28.85 18.20 -3.73
CA TYR A 103 -28.37 16.93 -3.20
C TYR A 103 -28.92 16.64 -1.79
N GLY A 104 -29.40 15.42 -1.60
CA GLY A 104 -29.89 14.89 -0.34
C GLY A 104 -28.79 14.64 0.70
N GLU A 105 -29.17 14.00 1.80
CA GLU A 105 -28.23 13.55 2.81
C GLU A 105 -27.19 12.58 2.22
N LYS A 106 -25.95 12.68 2.67
CA LYS A 106 -24.87 11.77 2.27
C LYS A 106 -24.99 10.45 3.01
N SER A 107 -24.70 9.35 2.32
CA SER A 107 -24.45 8.06 2.94
C SER A 107 -23.37 8.15 4.02
N LEU A 108 -23.34 7.16 4.90
CA LEU A 108 -22.12 6.87 5.66
C LEU A 108 -20.93 6.75 4.71
N GLU A 109 -19.78 7.24 5.17
CA GLU A 109 -18.52 7.15 4.44
C GLU A 109 -18.06 5.68 4.40
N VAL A 110 -17.73 5.20 3.20
CA VAL A 110 -17.13 3.88 3.00
C VAL A 110 -15.73 4.02 2.44
N THR A 111 -14.84 3.10 2.77
CA THR A 111 -13.42 3.19 2.36
C THR A 111 -12.93 1.93 1.66
N LYS A 112 -12.02 2.11 0.71
CA LYS A 112 -11.31 1.01 0.02
C LYS A 112 -9.92 1.50 -0.38
N ILE A 113 -8.92 0.67 -0.16
CA ILE A 113 -7.58 0.86 -0.71
C ILE A 113 -7.59 0.31 -2.14
N THR A 114 -6.99 0.98 -3.13
CA THR A 114 -6.78 0.43 -4.49
C THR A 114 -5.75 -0.70 -4.50
N SER A 115 -5.72 -1.53 -5.55
CA SER A 115 -4.65 -2.53 -5.71
C SER A 115 -3.29 -1.85 -5.92
N GLY A 116 -2.21 -2.57 -5.60
CA GLY A 116 -0.84 -2.10 -5.81
C GLY A 116 -0.26 -2.48 -7.17
N GLU A 117 0.75 -1.73 -7.60
CA GLU A 117 1.60 -2.08 -8.76
C GLU A 117 2.25 -3.47 -8.59
N PRO A 118 2.48 -4.23 -9.69
CA PRO A 118 3.26 -5.45 -9.67
C PRO A 118 4.61 -5.29 -8.96
N VAL A 119 4.97 -6.22 -8.08
CA VAL A 119 6.35 -6.31 -7.61
C VAL A 119 7.23 -6.85 -8.73
N ASN A 120 8.34 -6.15 -9.00
CA ASN A 120 9.36 -6.61 -9.95
C ASN A 120 10.52 -7.24 -9.17
N PRO A 121 10.78 -8.55 -9.34
CA PRO A 121 11.99 -9.17 -8.80
C PRO A 121 13.25 -8.62 -9.46
N LEU A 122 14.32 -8.53 -8.67
CA LEU A 122 15.58 -7.88 -9.03
C LEU A 122 16.59 -8.87 -9.61
N THR A 123 16.71 -10.04 -8.98
CA THR A 123 17.72 -11.05 -9.26
C THR A 123 17.21 -12.46 -8.93
N THR A 124 17.69 -13.45 -9.68
CA THR A 124 17.53 -14.88 -9.38
C THR A 124 18.86 -15.56 -9.10
N SER A 125 18.77 -16.72 -8.46
CA SER A 125 19.82 -17.74 -8.43
C SER A 125 19.25 -19.09 -8.85
N ASP A 126 20.00 -20.17 -8.66
CA ASP A 126 19.54 -21.56 -8.80
C ASP A 126 18.31 -21.87 -7.92
N TYR A 127 18.19 -21.24 -6.74
CA TYR A 127 17.21 -21.60 -5.70
C TYR A 127 16.46 -20.42 -5.07
N THR A 128 16.78 -19.17 -5.43
CA THR A 128 16.23 -17.98 -4.78
C THR A 128 15.81 -16.87 -5.75
N LEU A 129 14.92 -16.00 -5.27
CA LEU A 129 14.38 -14.85 -5.99
C LEU A 129 14.37 -13.64 -5.06
N SER A 130 15.10 -12.56 -5.39
CA SER A 130 15.10 -11.33 -4.59
C SER A 130 14.15 -10.29 -5.17
N LEU A 131 13.35 -9.62 -4.33
CA LEU A 131 12.43 -8.55 -4.74
C LEU A 131 12.46 -7.38 -3.76
N ASN A 132 12.20 -6.16 -4.24
CA ASN A 132 11.94 -5.04 -3.34
C ASN A 132 10.49 -5.06 -2.87
N ILE A 133 10.28 -4.92 -1.55
CA ILE A 133 8.95 -4.70 -0.99
C ILE A 133 8.66 -3.20 -1.03
N PRO A 134 7.58 -2.73 -1.68
CA PRO A 134 7.17 -1.33 -1.63
C PRO A 134 6.92 -0.90 -0.18
N LYS A 135 7.45 0.26 0.22
CA LYS A 135 7.19 0.82 1.56
C LYS A 135 5.67 1.04 1.73
N PRO A 136 5.02 0.37 2.70
CA PRO A 136 3.58 0.51 2.90
C PRO A 136 3.22 1.84 3.57
N ALA A 137 1.93 2.17 3.52
CA ALA A 137 1.36 3.27 4.30
C ALA A 137 1.27 2.92 5.80
N GLU A 138 1.28 3.94 6.66
CA GLU A 138 1.38 3.82 8.12
C GLU A 138 0.23 3.05 8.79
N TYR A 139 -0.93 2.93 8.14
CA TYR A 139 -2.07 2.14 8.64
C TYR A 139 -1.91 0.63 8.39
N ILE A 140 -0.97 0.20 7.56
CA ILE A 140 -0.66 -1.22 7.35
C ILE A 140 0.09 -1.78 8.57
N ARG A 141 -0.20 -3.05 8.89
CA ARG A 141 0.34 -3.79 10.03
C ARG A 141 1.19 -4.97 9.59
N GLU A 142 0.75 -5.67 8.54
CA GLU A 142 1.30 -6.96 8.15
C GLU A 142 1.34 -7.11 6.62
N VAL A 143 2.33 -7.86 6.12
CA VAL A 143 2.56 -8.12 4.70
C VAL A 143 2.79 -9.62 4.50
N MET A 144 1.94 -10.24 3.68
CA MET A 144 2.09 -11.61 3.23
C MET A 144 2.80 -11.63 1.87
N VAL A 145 3.74 -12.56 1.70
CA VAL A 145 4.44 -12.83 0.43
C VAL A 145 3.88 -14.12 -0.15
N ILE A 146 3.26 -14.06 -1.33
CA ILE A 146 2.63 -15.19 -1.99
C ILE A 146 3.39 -15.52 -3.27
N LEU A 147 3.72 -16.81 -3.46
CA LEU A 147 4.40 -17.32 -4.64
C LEU A 147 3.54 -18.38 -5.35
N GLN A 148 3.60 -18.43 -6.67
CA GLN A 148 3.08 -19.53 -7.49
C GLN A 148 4.09 -19.92 -8.57
N LEU A 149 4.11 -21.20 -8.98
CA LEU A 149 4.73 -21.61 -10.25
C LEU A 149 3.86 -21.10 -11.42
N VAL A 150 4.47 -20.81 -12.57
CA VAL A 150 3.71 -20.43 -13.78
C VAL A 150 2.82 -21.60 -14.24
N THR A 151 1.51 -21.37 -14.21
CA THR A 151 0.47 -22.27 -14.72
C THR A 151 -0.18 -21.73 -16.00
N SER A 152 -0.92 -22.57 -16.74
CA SER A 152 -1.62 -22.20 -17.98
C SER A 152 -2.83 -21.28 -17.76
N SER A 153 -3.30 -21.15 -16.52
CA SER A 153 -4.29 -20.17 -16.08
C SER A 153 -3.78 -19.47 -14.81
N GLN A 154 -4.21 -18.22 -14.61
CA GLN A 154 -3.87 -17.42 -13.44
C GLN A 154 -5.11 -16.66 -12.97
N THR A 155 -5.49 -16.85 -11.70
CA THR A 155 -6.53 -16.04 -11.07
C THR A 155 -5.94 -14.68 -10.69
N PRO A 156 -6.61 -13.54 -10.98
CA PRO A 156 -6.16 -12.24 -10.50
C PRO A 156 -5.97 -12.24 -8.98
N SER A 157 -4.86 -11.70 -8.50
CA SER A 157 -4.43 -11.78 -7.08
C SER A 157 -5.50 -11.30 -6.10
N GLU A 158 -6.28 -10.29 -6.47
CA GLU A 158 -7.37 -9.74 -5.68
C GLU A 158 -8.58 -10.68 -5.55
N ASN A 159 -8.81 -11.58 -6.51
CA ASN A 159 -9.94 -12.51 -6.50
C ASN A 159 -9.69 -13.74 -5.61
N ILE A 160 -8.45 -13.97 -5.15
CA ILE A 160 -8.08 -15.12 -4.31
C ILE A 160 -8.21 -14.74 -2.84
N ARG A 161 -9.05 -15.44 -2.07
CA ARG A 161 -9.29 -15.12 -0.65
C ARG A 161 -8.10 -15.55 0.20
N THR A 162 -7.83 -14.81 1.27
CA THR A 162 -6.72 -15.11 2.19
C THR A 162 -6.82 -16.51 2.81
N SER A 163 -8.03 -17.06 2.94
CA SER A 163 -8.30 -18.43 3.41
C SER A 163 -8.02 -19.54 2.41
N GLU A 164 -7.68 -19.23 1.15
CA GLU A 164 -7.35 -20.23 0.12
C GLU A 164 -5.87 -20.58 0.13
N PHE A 165 -5.01 -19.65 0.56
CA PHE A 165 -3.57 -19.87 0.67
C PHE A 165 -3.23 -20.87 1.77
N LYS A 166 -2.13 -21.59 1.56
CA LYS A 166 -1.58 -22.58 2.49
C LYS A 166 -0.07 -22.38 2.60
N PRO A 167 0.59 -22.95 3.63
CA PRO A 167 2.03 -23.22 3.57
C PRO A 167 2.41 -24.05 2.35
N TYR A 168 3.68 -24.03 1.95
CA TYR A 168 4.19 -24.86 0.83
C TYR A 168 3.84 -26.34 1.00
N GLN A 169 3.50 -27.00 -0.11
CA GLN A 169 3.31 -28.45 -0.19
C GLN A 169 3.98 -28.98 -1.47
N THR A 170 4.74 -30.08 -1.36
CA THR A 170 5.65 -30.59 -2.42
C THR A 170 4.97 -31.02 -3.73
N SER A 171 3.64 -31.02 -3.78
CA SER A 171 2.84 -31.42 -4.95
C SER A 171 1.86 -30.35 -5.43
N THR A 172 1.77 -29.17 -4.78
CA THR A 172 0.83 -28.12 -5.22
C THR A 172 1.45 -27.15 -6.23
N ARG A 173 0.61 -26.70 -7.17
CA ARG A 173 0.86 -25.54 -8.05
C ARG A 173 -0.03 -24.35 -7.70
N ASP A 174 -0.79 -24.45 -6.60
CA ASP A 174 -1.59 -23.36 -6.06
C ASP A 174 -0.68 -22.26 -5.48
N PRO A 175 -1.14 -21.01 -5.39
CA PRO A 175 -0.43 -19.95 -4.69
C PRO A 175 -0.24 -20.30 -3.20
N TYR A 176 1.00 -20.20 -2.71
CA TYR A 176 1.36 -20.55 -1.34
C TYR A 176 2.10 -19.41 -0.62
N ILE A 177 2.02 -19.40 0.71
CA ILE A 177 2.66 -18.39 1.57
C ILE A 177 4.14 -18.76 1.74
N THR A 178 5.04 -17.89 1.30
CA THR A 178 6.48 -18.02 1.53
C THR A 178 6.92 -17.31 2.80
N ALA A 179 6.29 -16.17 3.11
CA ALA A 179 6.53 -15.43 4.34
C ALA A 179 5.34 -14.59 4.78
N TYR A 180 5.33 -14.30 6.08
CA TYR A 180 4.44 -13.36 6.73
C TYR A 180 5.29 -12.40 7.58
N LEU A 181 5.15 -11.10 7.36
CA LEU A 181 6.08 -10.07 7.82
C LEU A 181 5.32 -8.94 8.50
N LYS A 182 5.81 -8.44 9.65
CA LYS A 182 5.24 -7.26 10.32
C LYS A 182 5.80 -5.97 9.71
N SER A 183 5.00 -4.91 9.64
CA SER A 183 5.33 -3.66 8.95
C SER A 183 6.41 -2.82 9.65
N ASP A 184 6.62 -3.03 10.94
CA ASP A 184 7.62 -2.37 11.79
C ASP A 184 9.05 -2.88 11.54
N VAL A 185 9.20 -4.14 11.13
CA VAL A 185 10.48 -4.79 10.81
C VAL A 185 10.61 -5.21 9.33
N LEU A 186 9.80 -4.60 8.46
CA LEU A 186 9.70 -4.95 7.05
C LEU A 186 11.01 -4.62 6.28
N PRO A 187 11.69 -5.60 5.66
CA PRO A 187 12.92 -5.35 4.93
C PRO A 187 12.65 -4.69 3.57
N LEU A 188 13.54 -3.80 3.12
CA LEU A 188 13.47 -3.17 1.80
C LEU A 188 13.51 -4.21 0.67
N THR A 189 14.36 -5.23 0.82
CA THR A 189 14.53 -6.33 -0.13
C THR A 189 14.27 -7.65 0.59
N PHE A 190 13.40 -8.48 0.02
CA PHE A 190 13.07 -9.81 0.52
C PHE A 190 13.61 -10.89 -0.42
N VAL A 191 14.04 -12.03 0.13
CA VAL A 191 14.59 -13.15 -0.62
C VAL A 191 13.65 -14.34 -0.46
N ILE A 192 12.92 -14.68 -1.52
CA ILE A 192 12.13 -15.91 -1.59
C ILE A 192 13.08 -17.09 -1.84
N GLY A 193 12.83 -18.21 -1.17
CA GLY A 193 13.62 -19.44 -1.28
C GLY A 193 14.82 -19.56 -0.34
N ASP A 194 14.92 -18.70 0.68
CA ASP A 194 16.10 -18.67 1.56
C ASP A 194 16.12 -19.73 2.68
N GLY A 195 15.10 -20.58 2.76
CA GLY A 195 15.01 -21.69 3.71
C GLY A 195 14.79 -21.26 5.17
N ARG A 196 14.35 -20.03 5.44
CA ARG A 196 13.99 -19.57 6.80
C ARG A 196 12.51 -19.72 7.12
N GLU A 197 12.20 -19.81 8.41
CA GLU A 197 10.83 -19.72 8.92
C GLU A 197 10.41 -18.26 9.11
N TYR A 198 9.19 -17.93 8.69
CA TYR A 198 8.51 -16.65 8.89
C TYR A 198 7.14 -16.91 9.52
N ASN A 199 6.68 -16.05 10.43
CA ASN A 199 5.57 -16.37 11.33
C ASN A 199 4.47 -15.30 11.28
N SER A 200 3.21 -15.73 11.21
CA SER A 200 2.09 -14.91 11.67
C SER A 200 1.88 -15.11 13.18
N GLU A 201 0.85 -14.50 13.76
CA GLU A 201 0.48 -14.75 15.17
C GLU A 201 -0.05 -16.17 15.42
N LYS A 202 -0.41 -16.91 14.37
CA LYS A 202 -1.14 -18.19 14.44
C LYS A 202 -0.42 -19.35 13.77
N GLU A 203 0.42 -19.09 12.77
CA GLU A 203 1.03 -20.11 11.90
C GLU A 203 2.49 -19.79 11.55
N LYS A 204 3.23 -20.84 11.20
CA LYS A 204 4.58 -20.75 10.62
C LYS A 204 4.54 -21.04 9.12
N TYR A 205 5.35 -20.31 8.37
CA TYR A 205 5.58 -20.51 6.94
C TYR A 205 7.06 -20.73 6.68
N PHE A 206 7.39 -21.80 5.96
CA PHE A 206 8.75 -22.12 5.55
C PHE A 206 9.00 -21.54 4.16
N ASN A 207 10.02 -20.69 4.01
CA ASN A 207 10.39 -20.05 2.75
C ASN A 207 11.16 -21.02 1.84
N GLN A 208 10.42 -22.02 1.34
CA GLN A 208 10.91 -23.17 0.59
C GLN A 208 11.88 -22.79 -0.54
N PRO A 209 13.12 -23.33 -0.57
CA PRO A 209 14.04 -23.17 -1.68
C PRO A 209 13.41 -23.57 -3.02
N LEU A 210 13.58 -22.70 -4.02
CA LEU A 210 12.90 -22.81 -5.31
C LEU A 210 13.48 -23.95 -6.16
N GLU A 211 12.65 -24.48 -7.06
CA GLU A 211 13.11 -25.42 -8.09
C GLU A 211 14.00 -24.70 -9.11
N GLN A 212 15.03 -25.37 -9.60
CA GLN A 212 15.89 -24.86 -10.68
C GLN A 212 15.16 -24.87 -12.03
N ASN A 213 15.48 -23.91 -12.90
CA ASN A 213 14.91 -23.80 -14.25
C ASN A 213 13.37 -23.69 -14.30
N SER A 214 12.72 -23.38 -13.17
CA SER A 214 11.27 -23.18 -13.03
C SER A 214 10.92 -21.70 -13.04
N SER A 215 9.79 -21.35 -13.66
CA SER A 215 9.28 -19.98 -13.72
C SER A 215 8.24 -19.75 -12.63
N TYR A 216 8.35 -18.61 -11.96
CA TYR A 216 7.52 -18.23 -10.81
C TYR A 216 6.84 -16.86 -11.01
N LEU A 217 5.77 -16.66 -10.26
CA LEU A 217 4.96 -15.44 -10.18
C LEU A 217 4.79 -15.08 -8.70
N VAL A 218 4.92 -13.79 -8.37
CA VAL A 218 4.82 -13.27 -7.00
C VAL A 218 3.71 -12.23 -6.92
N PHE A 219 3.00 -12.16 -5.79
CA PHE A 219 2.33 -10.91 -5.40
C PHE A 219 2.43 -10.72 -3.87
N LEU A 220 2.20 -9.49 -3.42
CA LEU A 220 2.16 -9.15 -2.00
C LEU A 220 0.74 -8.79 -1.57
N ARG A 221 0.36 -9.17 -0.34
CA ARG A 221 -0.89 -8.73 0.27
C ARG A 221 -0.60 -7.95 1.55
N PHE A 222 -1.07 -6.71 1.60
CA PHE A 222 -0.85 -5.76 2.69
C PHE A 222 -2.14 -5.64 3.53
N PHE A 223 -2.03 -5.84 4.83
CA PHE A 223 -3.15 -5.86 5.78
C PHE A 223 -3.15 -4.60 6.65
N GLU A 224 -4.26 -3.85 6.64
CA GLU A 224 -4.62 -2.85 7.65
C GLU A 224 -5.24 -3.55 8.89
N SER A 225 -6.00 -4.62 8.66
CA SER A 225 -6.52 -5.55 9.67
C SER A 225 -6.75 -6.93 9.03
N GLN A 226 -7.16 -7.94 9.81
CA GLN A 226 -7.37 -9.31 9.28
C GLN A 226 -8.39 -9.34 8.11
N ASP A 227 -9.40 -8.47 8.14
CA ASP A 227 -10.43 -8.35 7.09
C ASP A 227 -10.22 -7.17 6.12
N SER A 228 -9.35 -6.19 6.45
CA SER A 228 -9.01 -5.06 5.59
C SER A 228 -7.62 -5.23 4.97
N TYR A 229 -7.58 -5.64 3.70
CA TYR A 229 -6.34 -5.78 2.94
C TYR A 229 -6.43 -5.20 1.53
N TYR A 230 -5.28 -5.04 0.86
CA TYR A 230 -5.17 -4.93 -0.59
C TYR A 230 -4.03 -5.81 -1.12
N SER A 231 -4.14 -6.22 -2.38
CA SER A 231 -3.13 -7.03 -3.07
C SER A 231 -2.35 -6.15 -4.07
N THR A 232 -1.09 -6.46 -4.34
CA THR A 232 -0.47 -6.05 -5.62
C THR A 232 -1.07 -6.89 -6.75
N GLU A 233 -1.00 -6.38 -7.97
CA GLU A 233 -1.03 -7.25 -9.15
C GLU A 233 0.11 -8.28 -9.11
N TRP A 234 -0.01 -9.34 -9.91
CA TRP A 234 1.05 -10.35 -10.06
C TRP A 234 2.27 -9.77 -10.77
N SER A 235 3.46 -10.23 -10.35
CA SER A 235 4.71 -9.93 -11.03
C SER A 235 4.72 -10.45 -12.48
N ASN A 236 5.62 -9.90 -13.29
CA ASN A 236 6.10 -10.61 -14.47
C ASN A 236 6.63 -12.00 -14.07
N SER A 237 6.60 -12.98 -14.99
CA SER A 237 7.17 -14.30 -14.71
C SER A 237 8.69 -14.23 -14.64
N VAL A 238 9.27 -14.79 -13.58
CA VAL A 238 10.73 -14.77 -13.36
C VAL A 238 11.23 -16.19 -13.13
N LYS A 239 12.33 -16.53 -13.79
CA LYS A 239 12.83 -17.91 -13.89
C LYS A 239 14.11 -18.10 -13.08
N THR A 240 14.14 -19.15 -12.26
CA THR A 240 15.35 -19.58 -11.54
C THR A 240 16.40 -20.10 -12.52
N MET A 241 17.67 -20.01 -12.12
CA MET A 241 18.76 -20.46 -12.96
C MET A 241 18.83 -21.99 -12.97
N THR A 242 19.27 -22.57 -14.09
CA THR A 242 19.78 -23.93 -14.09
C THR A 242 21.16 -23.89 -13.44
N LYS A 243 21.42 -24.75 -12.44
CA LYS A 243 22.77 -24.92 -11.91
C LYS A 243 23.72 -25.23 -13.06
N ARG A 244 24.68 -24.34 -13.31
CA ARG A 244 25.70 -24.59 -14.33
C ARG A 244 26.39 -25.92 -14.00
N PRO A 245 26.53 -26.84 -14.97
CA PRO A 245 27.47 -27.94 -14.83
C PRO A 245 28.82 -27.35 -14.44
N VAL A 246 29.44 -27.88 -13.40
CA VAL A 246 30.88 -27.69 -13.23
C VAL A 246 31.50 -28.40 -14.42
N GLU A 247 32.17 -27.67 -15.31
CA GLU A 247 32.95 -28.28 -16.37
C GLU A 247 34.11 -29.03 -15.72
N PHE A 248 33.89 -30.32 -15.50
CA PHE A 248 34.96 -31.27 -15.21
C PHE A 248 35.87 -31.29 -16.44
N LEU A 249 36.94 -30.49 -16.39
CA LEU A 249 38.15 -30.80 -17.15
C LEU A 249 38.53 -32.24 -16.80
N SER A 250 38.66 -33.07 -17.83
CA SER A 250 38.67 -34.52 -17.69
C SER A 250 40.06 -35.04 -17.28
N ASP A 251 40.46 -34.74 -16.04
CA ASP A 251 41.54 -35.48 -15.39
C ASP A 251 41.03 -36.88 -15.05
N SER A 252 41.61 -37.88 -15.73
CA SER A 252 41.21 -39.28 -15.63
C SER A 252 41.49 -39.85 -14.23
N GLU A 253 40.50 -40.55 -13.65
CA GLU A 253 40.58 -41.13 -12.31
C GLU A 253 41.87 -41.94 -12.09
N THR A 254 42.74 -41.44 -11.21
CA THR A 254 43.86 -42.22 -10.66
C THR A 254 43.88 -42.10 -9.14
N SER A 255 42.84 -42.68 -8.51
CA SER A 255 42.83 -43.12 -7.11
C SER A 255 43.52 -42.20 -6.08
N GLU A 256 42.87 -41.10 -5.67
CA GLU A 256 43.25 -40.41 -4.42
C GLU A 256 42.84 -41.25 -3.20
N GLN A 257 43.70 -42.22 -2.88
CA GLN A 257 43.87 -42.69 -1.52
C GLN A 257 44.27 -41.48 -0.64
N SER A 258 43.58 -41.32 0.49
CA SER A 258 43.68 -40.16 1.40
C SER A 258 45.13 -39.73 1.73
N GLU A 259 45.64 -38.63 1.16
CA GLU A 259 46.66 -37.79 1.81
C GLU A 259 46.80 -36.33 1.27
N ASN A 260 46.50 -35.36 2.15
CA ASN A 260 47.39 -34.22 2.45
C ASN A 260 47.66 -33.09 1.42
N ASN A 261 46.61 -32.51 0.81
CA ASN A 261 46.71 -31.25 0.06
C ASN A 261 46.93 -29.97 0.92
N ASN A 262 47.06 -30.07 2.25
CA ASN A 262 47.37 -28.92 3.13
C ASN A 262 48.83 -28.43 2.99
N THR A 263 49.74 -29.33 2.58
CA THR A 263 51.20 -29.09 2.55
C THR A 263 51.66 -27.87 1.76
N ARG A 264 50.92 -27.46 0.72
CA ARG A 264 51.38 -26.38 -0.17
C ARG A 264 51.14 -24.97 0.38
N LEU A 265 50.18 -24.78 1.29
CA LEU A 265 49.99 -23.48 1.96
C LEU A 265 50.88 -23.35 3.21
N ASP A 266 51.04 -24.43 3.98
CA ASP A 266 51.88 -24.48 5.18
C ASP A 266 53.37 -24.19 4.92
N LEU A 267 53.85 -24.38 3.69
CA LEU A 267 55.22 -24.00 3.30
C LEU A 267 55.32 -22.56 2.76
N ILE A 268 54.26 -22.02 2.14
CA ILE A 268 54.27 -20.67 1.57
C ILE A 268 54.18 -19.61 2.68
N ILE A 269 53.33 -19.83 3.69
CA ILE A 269 53.14 -18.88 4.81
C ILE A 269 54.47 -18.57 5.56
N PRO A 270 55.26 -19.54 6.04
CA PRO A 270 56.54 -19.25 6.70
C PRO A 270 57.58 -18.68 5.75
N LEU A 271 57.59 -19.03 4.47
CA LEU A 271 58.49 -18.41 3.48
C LEU A 271 58.18 -16.92 3.27
N VAL A 272 56.90 -16.55 3.19
CA VAL A 272 56.47 -15.13 3.09
C VAL A 272 56.81 -14.36 4.37
N ILE A 273 56.58 -14.95 5.54
CA ILE A 273 56.96 -14.34 6.84
C ILE A 273 58.49 -14.13 6.90
N LEU A 274 59.29 -15.12 6.53
CA LEU A 274 60.75 -15.04 6.56
C LEU A 274 61.27 -13.99 5.55
N ALA A 275 60.67 -13.88 4.37
CA ALA A 275 60.97 -12.81 3.41
C ALA A 275 60.64 -11.40 3.96
N LEU A 276 59.49 -11.24 4.64
CA LEU A 276 59.12 -9.98 5.29
C LEU A 276 60.09 -9.62 6.44
N CYS A 277 60.51 -10.60 7.25
CA CYS A 277 61.53 -10.40 8.28
C CYS A 277 62.88 -9.97 7.69
N LEU A 278 63.31 -10.58 6.57
CA LEU A 278 64.51 -10.16 5.86
C LEU A 278 64.40 -8.72 5.35
N LEU A 279 63.29 -8.34 4.70
CA LEU A 279 63.06 -6.97 4.24
C LEU A 279 63.07 -5.94 5.39
N LEU A 280 62.44 -6.27 6.52
CA LEU A 280 62.45 -5.42 7.73
C LEU A 280 63.86 -5.28 8.31
N SER A 281 64.63 -6.37 8.41
CA SER A 281 66.02 -6.29 8.87
C SER A 281 66.91 -5.47 7.94
N LEU A 282 66.72 -5.58 6.62
CA LEU A 282 67.43 -4.77 5.63
C LEU A 282 67.07 -3.28 5.76
N ALA A 283 65.78 -2.97 5.97
CA ALA A 283 65.32 -1.61 6.22
C ALA A 283 65.90 -1.03 7.52
N VAL A 284 65.99 -1.84 8.59
CA VAL A 284 66.66 -1.46 9.85
C VAL A 284 68.16 -1.24 9.64
N ILE A 285 68.85 -2.07 8.87
CA ILE A 285 70.27 -1.88 8.53
C ILE A 285 70.48 -0.59 7.73
N ILE A 286 69.63 -0.29 6.74
CA ILE A 286 69.67 0.95 5.96
C ILE A 286 69.38 2.17 6.86
N TYR A 287 68.40 2.07 7.76
CA TYR A 287 68.09 3.12 8.74
C TYR A 287 69.26 3.35 9.70
N GLN A 288 69.87 2.30 10.26
CA GLN A 288 71.03 2.40 11.13
C GLN A 288 72.25 2.98 10.39
N ARG A 289 72.50 2.57 9.15
CA ARG A 289 73.58 3.12 8.31
C ARG A 289 73.37 4.61 8.03
N ARG A 290 72.15 5.03 7.71
CA ARG A 290 71.77 6.46 7.58
C ARG A 290 71.90 7.21 8.90
N ARG A 291 71.50 6.62 10.03
CA ARG A 291 71.62 7.21 11.37
C ARG A 291 73.08 7.38 11.80
N PHE A 292 73.94 6.40 11.52
CA PHE A 292 75.38 6.48 11.77
C PHE A 292 76.04 7.57 10.90
N GLN A 293 75.73 7.62 9.61
CA GLN A 293 76.18 8.72 8.74
C GLN A 293 75.72 10.10 9.26
N ASN A 294 74.49 10.23 9.75
CA ASN A 294 73.99 11.48 10.33
C ASN A 294 74.64 11.81 11.69
N ASN A 295 75.01 10.81 12.50
CA ASN A 295 75.75 11.04 13.75
C ASN A 295 77.19 11.48 13.46
N ASN A 296 77.90 10.81 12.57
CA ASN A 296 79.26 11.20 12.17
C ASN A 296 79.26 12.62 11.56
N ARG A 297 78.25 12.96 10.75
CA ARG A 297 78.05 14.33 10.23
C ARG A 297 77.84 15.36 11.35
N LYS A 298 77.19 15.00 12.46
CA LYS A 298 77.06 15.87 13.64
C LYS A 298 78.38 16.03 14.40
N GLU A 299 79.22 15.00 14.46
CA GLU A 299 80.58 15.14 15.04
C GLU A 299 81.48 16.01 14.16
N SER A 300 81.45 15.84 12.83
CA SER A 300 82.18 16.72 11.90
C SER A 300 81.77 18.19 12.06
N HIS A 301 80.47 18.48 12.18
CA HIS A 301 79.98 19.84 12.44
C HIS A 301 80.38 20.36 13.85
N LYS A 302 80.51 19.49 14.85
CA LYS A 302 80.94 19.88 16.20
C LYS A 302 82.45 20.17 16.30
N LEU A 303 83.25 19.66 15.35
CA LEU A 303 84.68 19.94 15.24
C LEU A 303 85.00 21.15 14.33
N THR A 304 84.07 21.56 13.46
CA THR A 304 84.21 22.76 12.60
C THR A 304 83.53 24.01 13.15
N SER A 305 82.62 23.91 14.12
CA SER A 305 81.92 25.07 14.73
C SER A 305 82.66 25.70 15.92
N ARG A 306 84.00 25.70 15.90
CA ARG A 306 84.87 26.36 16.90
C ARG A 306 85.78 27.45 16.30
N GLN A 307 85.56 27.81 15.04
CA GLN A 307 86.36 28.77 14.30
C GLN A 307 85.43 29.48 13.29
N ALA A 308 85.44 30.83 13.29
CA ALA A 308 84.34 31.71 12.82
C ALA A 308 83.03 31.48 13.60
N ASP A 309 82.60 32.33 14.54
CA ASP A 309 83.01 33.69 14.94
C ASP A 309 82.68 34.83 13.93
N GLN A 310 81.97 35.84 14.47
CA GLN A 310 81.63 37.18 13.96
C GLN A 310 80.79 37.43 12.67
N THR A 311 79.70 38.20 12.87
CA THR A 311 78.87 38.98 11.91
C THR A 311 77.96 38.24 10.90
N GLY A 312 76.69 38.61 10.69
CA GLY A 312 75.84 39.56 11.46
C GLY A 312 74.42 39.80 10.90
N THR A 313 73.47 40.06 11.82
CA THR A 313 72.19 40.80 11.66
C THR A 313 71.02 40.18 10.84
N SER A 314 69.77 40.50 11.23
CA SER A 314 68.49 40.21 10.54
C SER A 314 68.06 41.38 9.62
N ASP A 315 66.88 41.52 8.99
CA ASP A 315 65.51 40.95 9.05
C ASP A 315 64.81 41.27 7.67
N SER A 316 63.58 40.90 7.25
CA SER A 316 62.44 40.17 7.83
C SER A 316 61.52 39.58 6.71
N ALA A 317 60.24 39.29 6.99
CA ALA A 317 59.17 38.94 6.03
C ALA A 317 57.91 39.84 6.19
N PRO A 318 56.93 39.84 5.25
CA PRO A 318 55.81 38.88 5.34
C PRO A 318 55.35 38.30 3.97
N LYS A 319 54.11 37.79 3.88
CA LYS A 319 53.66 36.72 2.94
C LYS A 319 52.20 36.95 2.44
N PRO A 320 51.49 35.94 1.89
CA PRO A 320 51.10 35.61 0.48
C PRO A 320 49.76 36.29 0.02
N PRO A 321 48.97 35.88 -1.03
CA PRO A 321 49.05 34.66 -1.86
C PRO A 321 48.70 34.67 -3.39
N ASN A 322 49.19 33.59 -4.03
CA ASN A 322 48.60 32.74 -5.09
C ASN A 322 48.37 33.22 -6.55
N SER A 323 49.07 32.50 -7.47
CA SER A 323 48.59 31.92 -8.76
C SER A 323 47.46 32.67 -9.51
N LYS A 324 47.67 33.37 -10.65
CA LYS A 324 48.47 33.08 -11.86
C LYS A 324 48.22 31.68 -12.49
N GLN A 325 47.95 31.53 -13.79
CA GLN A 325 47.67 32.49 -14.88
C GLN A 325 47.24 31.74 -16.18
N SER A 326 46.41 32.36 -17.06
CA SER A 326 46.32 32.15 -18.56
C SER A 326 46.01 30.74 -19.13
N MET A 327 45.42 30.51 -20.31
CA MET A 327 44.77 31.29 -21.40
C MET A 327 43.75 30.33 -22.09
N GLU A 328 42.60 30.73 -22.67
CA GLU A 328 42.41 31.37 -24.01
C GLU A 328 43.00 30.53 -25.18
N VAL A 329 42.35 30.29 -26.34
CA VAL A 329 41.07 30.76 -26.96
C VAL A 329 40.51 29.62 -27.85
N ILE A 330 39.20 29.62 -28.19
CA ILE A 330 38.64 29.51 -29.56
C ILE A 330 37.12 29.23 -29.49
N GLU A 331 36.35 30.08 -30.16
CA GLU A 331 34.92 29.97 -30.40
C GLU A 331 34.69 29.67 -31.89
N LEU A 332 33.79 28.74 -32.22
CA LEU A 332 33.28 28.54 -33.57
C LEU A 332 31.83 28.04 -33.55
N THR A 333 31.04 28.53 -34.49
CA THR A 333 29.57 28.43 -34.47
C THR A 333 29.02 27.35 -35.39
N ALA A 334 27.97 26.68 -34.91
CA ALA A 334 26.79 26.18 -35.63
C ALA A 334 26.92 25.49 -37.00
N GLU A 335 26.28 24.33 -37.13
CA GLU A 335 25.26 24.19 -38.18
C GLU A 335 24.08 23.29 -37.74
N ARG A 336 23.10 23.13 -38.62
CA ARG A 336 21.73 22.63 -38.38
C ARG A 336 21.34 21.73 -39.56
N VAL A 337 20.66 20.61 -39.33
CA VAL A 337 19.73 20.04 -40.31
C VAL A 337 18.71 19.12 -39.62
N SER A 338 17.52 19.07 -40.19
CA SER A 338 16.37 18.29 -39.75
C SER A 338 16.08 17.14 -40.72
N TYR A 339 15.47 16.07 -40.22
CA TYR A 339 14.70 15.13 -41.04
C TYR A 339 13.27 15.01 -40.48
N VAL A 340 12.34 14.65 -41.36
CA VAL A 340 10.88 14.70 -41.16
C VAL A 340 10.27 13.48 -41.86
N ASN A 341 8.99 13.20 -41.62
CA ASN A 341 8.15 12.14 -42.19
C ASN A 341 8.37 10.72 -41.59
N ASP A 342 7.37 9.83 -41.56
CA ASP A 342 6.00 9.95 -42.12
C ASP A 342 4.91 9.32 -41.22
N ASP A 343 3.64 9.58 -41.58
CA ASP A 343 2.43 9.20 -40.83
C ASP A 343 2.10 7.69 -40.85
N THR A 344 1.41 7.22 -39.81
CA THR A 344 0.43 6.12 -39.93
C THR A 344 -0.87 6.46 -39.20
N VAL A 345 -1.95 6.55 -39.99
CA VAL A 345 -3.32 6.76 -39.50
C VAL A 345 -3.92 5.43 -39.04
N TYR A 346 -4.71 5.45 -37.96
CA TYR A 346 -5.72 4.43 -37.68
C TYR A 346 -7.01 5.09 -37.21
N GLU A 347 -8.14 4.61 -37.75
CA GLU A 347 -9.46 5.20 -37.51
C GLU A 347 -10.05 4.77 -36.16
N SER A 348 -10.83 5.68 -35.54
CA SER A 348 -11.57 5.42 -34.31
C SER A 348 -13.02 5.04 -34.63
N PRO A 349 -13.63 4.06 -33.94
CA PRO A 349 -15.08 3.88 -33.91
C PRO A 349 -15.71 4.67 -32.75
N ASP A 350 -16.70 5.52 -33.07
CA ASP A 350 -17.77 5.92 -32.14
C ASP A 350 -18.74 4.72 -31.95
N ASP A 351 -19.67 4.64 -30.99
CA ASP A 351 -20.15 5.49 -29.89
C ASP A 351 -20.00 4.73 -28.54
N VAL A 352 -20.38 5.15 -27.31
CA VAL A 352 -21.34 6.15 -26.79
C VAL A 352 -20.79 6.70 -25.47
N ILE A 353 -20.94 8.00 -25.20
CA ILE A 353 -20.69 8.59 -23.87
C ILE A 353 -21.94 9.36 -23.38
N GLU A 354 -22.45 8.97 -22.21
CA GLU A 354 -23.47 9.72 -21.47
C GLU A 354 -22.79 10.89 -20.73
N SER A 355 -23.38 12.09 -20.79
CA SER A 355 -22.71 13.34 -20.41
C SER A 355 -22.49 13.48 -18.90
N ILE A 356 -21.22 13.50 -18.46
CA ILE A 356 -20.81 13.82 -17.09
C ILE A 356 -20.31 15.27 -17.05
N GLU A 357 -21.05 16.17 -16.40
CA GLU A 357 -20.60 17.54 -16.12
C GLU A 357 -19.69 17.55 -14.88
N ARG A 358 -18.39 17.86 -15.06
CA ARG A 358 -17.46 18.16 -13.97
C ARG A 358 -17.57 19.64 -13.61
N ASN A 359 -18.15 19.95 -12.45
CA ASN A 359 -18.23 21.32 -11.94
C ASN A 359 -17.06 21.60 -10.97
N GLU A 360 -16.11 22.43 -11.42
CA GLU A 360 -15.12 23.06 -10.55
C GLU A 360 -15.68 24.38 -10.01
N ALA A 361 -15.52 24.65 -8.71
CA ALA A 361 -16.09 25.82 -8.05
C ALA A 361 -15.00 26.70 -7.43
N GLU A 362 -14.59 27.76 -8.13
CA GLU A 362 -13.81 28.85 -7.51
C GLU A 362 -14.69 29.62 -6.52
N SER A 363 -14.21 29.79 -5.29
CA SER A 363 -14.84 30.70 -4.32
C SER A 363 -14.28 32.11 -4.45
N LYS A 364 -15.15 33.08 -4.75
CA LYS A 364 -14.87 34.52 -4.60
C LYS A 364 -15.89 35.10 -3.63
N HIS A 365 -15.41 35.58 -2.49
CA HIS A 365 -16.23 36.37 -1.58
C HIS A 365 -16.44 37.78 -2.14
N GLU A 366 -17.69 38.21 -2.18
CA GLU A 366 -18.05 39.63 -2.15
C GLU A 366 -18.93 39.86 -0.92
N ILE A 367 -18.81 41.04 -0.29
CA ILE A 367 -19.35 41.33 1.04
C ILE A 367 -20.44 42.39 0.90
N THR A 368 -21.67 42.04 1.29
CA THR A 368 -22.73 42.99 1.60
C THR A 368 -23.25 42.76 3.01
N THR A 369 -22.94 43.70 3.90
CA THR A 369 -23.51 43.80 5.25
C THR A 369 -24.87 44.50 5.20
N GLU A 370 -25.88 43.91 5.84
CA GLU A 370 -27.06 44.64 6.32
C GLU A 370 -27.55 44.00 7.63
N GLU A 371 -28.33 44.75 8.41
CA GLU A 371 -28.20 44.74 9.88
C GLU A 371 -29.15 43.81 10.67
N GLU A 372 -28.88 43.78 11.98
CA GLU A 372 -29.43 42.89 13.00
C GLU A 372 -30.96 42.96 13.20
N THR A 373 -31.53 41.85 13.67
CA THR A 373 -32.44 41.89 14.83
C THR A 373 -32.28 40.63 15.68
N SER A 374 -31.55 40.72 16.80
CA SER A 374 -31.41 39.61 17.75
C SER A 374 -32.49 39.66 18.85
N ALA A 375 -33.42 38.70 18.83
CA ALA A 375 -34.46 38.56 19.85
C ALA A 375 -34.18 37.37 20.79
N TYR A 376 -33.39 37.61 21.84
CA TYR A 376 -33.28 36.67 22.96
C TYR A 376 -34.61 36.59 23.72
N ILE A 377 -35.28 35.44 23.70
CA ILE A 377 -36.35 35.13 24.65
C ILE A 377 -35.81 34.12 25.66
N SER A 378 -35.58 34.60 26.88
CA SER A 378 -35.32 33.73 28.03
C SER A 378 -36.64 33.10 28.51
N LEU A 379 -36.63 31.79 28.75
CA LEU A 379 -37.73 31.07 29.39
C LEU A 379 -37.20 30.30 30.60
N THR A 380 -37.33 30.91 31.76
CA THR A 380 -37.24 30.24 33.06
C THR A 380 -38.48 30.55 33.88
N ASP A 381 -39.44 29.62 33.88
CA ASP A 381 -40.13 29.23 35.12
C ASP A 381 -40.62 27.77 35.02
N HIS A 382 -40.93 27.16 36.16
CA HIS A 382 -41.15 25.73 36.31
C HIS A 382 -42.57 25.28 35.95
N LYS A 383 -42.67 24.20 35.14
CA LYS A 383 -43.55 23.08 35.51
C LYS A 383 -43.17 21.75 34.83
N GLU A 384 -43.19 20.70 35.64
CA GLU A 384 -42.95 19.31 35.29
C GLU A 384 -44.26 18.65 34.81
N PRO A 385 -44.26 17.90 33.68
CA PRO A 385 -45.37 17.04 33.29
C PRO A 385 -45.22 15.62 33.87
N GLU A 386 -46.30 15.09 34.47
CA GLU A 386 -46.29 13.78 35.13
C GLU A 386 -46.14 12.58 34.16
N ASN A 387 -45.54 11.49 34.65
CA ASN A 387 -45.34 10.26 33.90
C ASN A 387 -46.66 9.54 33.59
N PHE A 388 -47.03 9.48 32.31
CA PHE A 388 -48.11 8.60 31.82
C PHE A 388 -47.56 7.31 31.21
N TYR A 389 -47.48 6.26 32.03
CA TYR A 389 -47.38 4.86 31.57
C TYR A 389 -48.55 4.06 32.15
N GLN A 390 -49.54 3.74 31.30
CA GLN A 390 -50.59 2.78 31.64
C GLN A 390 -50.19 1.37 31.16
N PRO A 391 -50.24 0.34 32.02
CA PRO A 391 -50.13 -1.05 31.58
C PRO A 391 -51.45 -1.53 30.95
N LEU A 392 -51.35 -2.28 29.85
CA LEU A 392 -52.50 -2.94 29.22
C LEU A 392 -53.06 -4.02 30.16
N GLN A 393 -54.31 -3.85 30.61
CA GLN A 393 -55.03 -4.87 31.38
C GLN A 393 -55.65 -5.92 30.45
N THR A 394 -55.56 -7.19 30.86
CA THR A 394 -56.16 -8.33 30.16
C THR A 394 -57.66 -8.44 30.44
N LEU A 395 -58.45 -8.68 29.40
CA LEU A 395 -59.92 -8.73 29.51
C LEU A 395 -60.43 -10.14 29.84
N GLY A 396 -61.13 -10.26 30.98
CA GLY A 396 -62.15 -11.27 31.25
C GLY A 396 -63.50 -10.59 31.52
N THR A 397 -64.65 -11.25 31.67
CA THR A 397 -64.97 -12.69 31.83
C THR A 397 -66.46 -12.92 31.53
N SER A 398 -66.87 -14.11 31.06
CA SER A 398 -68.16 -14.83 31.33
C SER A 398 -68.28 -16.01 30.32
N VAL A 399 -68.18 -17.30 30.66
CA VAL A 399 -68.96 -18.17 31.58
C VAL A 399 -70.32 -18.63 31.03
N HIS A 400 -70.38 -19.87 30.51
CA HIS A 400 -71.26 -20.93 31.03
C HIS A 400 -70.81 -22.34 30.54
N PRO A 401 -71.22 -23.46 31.19
CA PRO A 401 -70.57 -24.78 31.04
C PRO A 401 -71.41 -25.86 30.33
N HIS A 402 -70.78 -26.98 29.96
CA HIS A 402 -71.42 -28.31 29.94
C HIS A 402 -70.42 -29.49 30.09
N ASP A 403 -70.66 -30.30 31.13
CA ASP A 403 -70.57 -31.76 31.27
C ASP A 403 -69.45 -32.68 30.71
N THR A 404 -68.84 -33.38 31.68
CA THR A 404 -68.56 -34.84 31.76
C THR A 404 -67.38 -35.52 31.02
N LYS A 405 -66.59 -36.25 31.85
CA LYS A 405 -65.78 -37.48 31.58
C LYS A 405 -64.65 -37.37 30.53
N GLY A 406 -63.48 -37.98 30.69
CA GLY A 406 -62.99 -38.95 31.69
C GLY A 406 -62.34 -40.16 31.01
N VAL A 407 -61.53 -40.93 31.76
CA VAL A 407 -60.74 -42.13 31.34
C VAL A 407 -59.37 -41.82 30.74
N ASP A 408 -58.36 -42.58 31.20
CA ASP A 408 -56.96 -42.61 30.78
C ASP A 408 -56.75 -43.42 29.49
N ASP A 409 -55.63 -43.24 28.79
CA ASP A 409 -54.76 -44.40 28.48
C ASP A 409 -53.31 -43.98 28.14
N GLN A 410 -52.39 -44.96 28.19
CA GLN A 410 -51.05 -44.88 27.64
C GLN A 410 -50.98 -45.61 26.30
N SER A 411 -50.36 -45.00 25.28
CA SER A 411 -49.62 -45.77 24.27
C SER A 411 -48.71 -44.87 23.44
N ALA A 412 -47.55 -45.42 23.05
CA ALA A 412 -46.66 -44.80 22.09
C ALA A 412 -46.86 -45.43 20.71
N PHE A 413 -46.60 -44.69 19.63
CA PHE A 413 -46.14 -45.29 18.38
C PHE A 413 -45.21 -44.35 17.61
N ASN A 414 -44.21 -44.94 16.94
CA ASN A 414 -43.34 -44.25 15.99
C ASN A 414 -44.08 -43.91 14.69
N LEU A 415 -43.54 -42.99 13.89
CA LEU A 415 -43.34 -43.23 12.45
C LEU A 415 -42.29 -42.28 11.84
N ASN A 416 -41.34 -42.84 11.11
CA ASN A 416 -40.54 -42.14 10.11
C ASN A 416 -41.40 -41.88 8.86
N VAL A 417 -41.23 -40.73 8.20
CA VAL A 417 -41.15 -40.64 6.72
C VAL A 417 -40.21 -39.50 6.33
N SER A 418 -39.34 -39.74 5.34
CA SER A 418 -38.59 -38.75 4.55
C SER A 418 -38.67 -39.17 3.07
N PRO A 419 -38.20 -38.36 2.11
CA PRO A 419 -38.62 -37.01 1.77
C PRO A 419 -39.14 -36.94 0.31
N VAL A 420 -39.58 -35.76 -0.13
CA VAL A 420 -39.62 -35.32 -1.54
C VAL A 420 -39.15 -33.87 -1.61
#